data_AF-A0A4R4LNG3-F1
#
_entry.id   AF-A0A4R4LNG3-F1
#
_cell.length_a   1.000
_cell.length_b   1.000
_cell.length_c   1.000
_cell.angle_alpha   90.00
_cell.angle_beta   90.00
_cell.angle_gamma   90.00
#
_symmetry.space_group_name_H-M   'P 1'
#
loop_
_entity.id
_entity.type
_entity.pdbx_description
1 polymer ?
#
loop_
_entity_poly.entity_id
_entity_poly.type
_entity_poly.pdbx_seq_one_letter_code
_entity_poly.pdbx_strand_id
1 'polypeptide(L)' 'MDELFGGPSAKSLGFLIGAPWPAEGRTVIGWGGSGGNGVFTDVESRTVVAVSKNRFGTGDFTTMQKLAPIVT' A
#
# COMPACT_ATOMS: atom_id res chain seq x y z
N MET A 1 -4.58 10.73 12.61
CA MET A 1 -4.19 9.69 13.59
C MET A 1 -5.19 8.56 13.45
N ASP A 2 -4.81 7.31 13.71
CA ASP A 2 -5.80 6.25 13.90
C ASP A 2 -6.48 6.42 15.27
N GLU A 3 -7.82 6.43 15.29
CA GLU A 3 -8.61 6.71 16.51
C GLU A 3 -8.59 5.55 17.52
N LEU A 4 -8.27 4.33 17.09
CA LEU A 4 -8.31 3.15 17.95
C LEU A 4 -6.93 2.84 18.56
N PHE A 5 -5.89 2.97 17.76
CA PHE A 5 -4.53 2.58 18.10
C PHE A 5 -3.58 3.78 18.30
N GLY A 6 -4.05 5.00 18.02
CA GLY A 6 -3.26 6.23 18.20
C GLY A 6 -2.07 6.37 17.26
N GLY A 7 -1.95 5.50 16.25
CA GLY A 7 -0.83 5.52 15.31
C GLY A 7 -0.93 6.63 14.27
N PRO A 8 0.20 7.03 13.64
CA PRO A 8 0.17 7.77 12.39
C PRO A 8 -0.68 7.02 11.36
N SER A 9 -1.64 7.72 10.76
CA SER A 9 -2.54 7.17 9.75
C SER A 9 -2.64 8.19 8.64
N ALA A 10 -1.69 8.11 7.70
CA ALA A 10 -1.65 8.99 6.55
C ALA A 10 -2.78 8.58 5.59
N LYS A 11 -3.90 9.30 5.66
CA LYS A 11 -5.09 9.05 4.86
C LYS A 11 -5.64 10.34 4.27
N SER A 12 -6.24 10.25 3.09
CA SER A 12 -7.03 11.32 2.49
C SER A 12 -8.22 10.73 1.73
N LEU A 13 -9.41 11.29 1.93
CA LEU A 13 -10.65 10.92 1.23
C LEU A 13 -10.93 9.41 1.18
N GLY A 14 -10.53 8.66 2.22
CA GLY A 14 -10.72 7.20 2.29
C GLY A 14 -9.61 6.35 1.68
N PHE A 15 -8.49 6.94 1.26
CA PHE A 15 -7.32 6.23 0.74
C PHE A 15 -6.11 6.38 1.68
N LEU A 16 -5.27 5.35 1.74
CA LEU A 16 -3.92 5.46 2.32
C LEU A 16 -3.05 6.32 1.39
N ILE A 17 -2.20 7.16 2.01
CA ILE A 17 -1.14 7.90 1.33
C ILE A 17 0.19 7.19 1.62
N GLY A 18 0.98 6.97 0.57
CA GLY A 18 2.23 6.24 0.61
C GLY A 18 2.11 4.82 0.07
N ALA A 19 3.24 4.13 0.07
CA ALA A 19 3.38 2.79 -0.49
C ALA A 19 3.88 1.80 0.58
N PRO A 20 3.48 0.52 0.49
CA PRO A 20 4.10 -0.54 1.27
C PRO A 20 5.50 -0.96 0.76
N TRP A 21 6.07 -0.26 -0.24
CA TRP A 21 7.41 -0.46 -0.79
C TRP A 21 8.20 0.86 -0.78
N PRO A 22 9.54 0.84 -0.96
CA PRO A 22 10.36 2.06 -1.06
C PRO A 22 9.91 2.93 -2.24
N ALA A 23 9.35 4.11 -1.93
CA ALA A 23 8.75 5.03 -2.89
C ALA A 23 8.95 6.48 -2.43
N GLU A 24 10.12 6.79 -1.86
CA GLU A 24 10.42 8.09 -1.28
C GLU A 24 10.22 9.22 -2.30
N GLY A 25 9.48 10.26 -1.89
CA GLY A 25 9.16 11.41 -2.74
C GLY A 25 8.06 11.15 -3.77
N ARG A 26 7.56 9.91 -3.89
CA ARG A 26 6.53 9.56 -4.87
C ARG A 26 5.12 9.69 -4.33
N THR A 27 4.20 10.13 -5.20
CA THR A 27 2.77 10.15 -4.91
C THR A 27 2.15 8.78 -5.17
N VAL A 28 2.03 7.98 -4.10
CA VAL A 28 1.32 6.70 -4.11
C VAL A 28 0.06 6.78 -3.26
N ILE A 29 -1.06 6.29 -3.80
CA ILE A 29 -2.34 6.20 -3.09
C ILE A 29 -2.94 4.81 -3.23
N GLY A 30 -3.69 4.35 -2.24
CA GLY A 30 -4.34 3.05 -2.35
C GLY A 30 -5.01 2.58 -1.07
N TRP A 31 -5.13 1.26 -0.94
CA TRP A 31 -5.63 0.63 0.27
C TRP A 31 -5.02 -0.76 0.48
N GLY A 32 -4.51 -0.98 1.68
CA GLY A 32 -4.03 -2.27 2.15
C GLY A 32 -5.10 -2.99 2.96
N GLY A 33 -5.32 -4.27 2.66
CA GLY A 33 -6.08 -5.18 3.49
C GLY A 33 -5.21 -5.78 4.60
N SER A 34 -5.83 -6.11 5.73
CA SER A 34 -5.13 -6.63 6.93
C SER A 34 -4.36 -7.94 6.66
N GLY A 35 -4.74 -8.72 5.64
CA GLY A 35 -4.10 -9.98 5.26
C GLY A 35 -2.91 -9.85 4.31
N GLY A 36 -2.48 -8.62 3.99
CA GLY A 36 -1.36 -8.36 3.08
C GLY A 36 -1.74 -8.25 1.60
N ASN A 37 -3.04 -8.24 1.30
CA ASN A 37 -3.58 -7.90 -0.01
C ASN A 37 -3.77 -6.38 -0.15
N GLY A 38 -4.05 -5.87 -1.34
CA GLY A 38 -4.39 -4.46 -1.53
C GLY A 38 -4.15 -3.99 -2.95
N VAL A 39 -4.45 -2.71 -3.17
CA VAL A 39 -4.35 -2.05 -4.47
C VAL A 39 -3.77 -0.66 -4.25
N PHE A 40 -2.72 -0.34 -4.98
CA PHE A 40 -2.04 0.95 -4.92
C PHE A 40 -1.71 1.44 -6.33
N THR A 41 -1.88 2.74 -6.53
CA THR A 41 -1.54 3.45 -7.77
C THR A 41 -0.37 4.37 -7.49
N ASP A 42 0.70 4.20 -8.26
CA ASP A 42 1.78 5.19 -8.34
C ASP A 42 1.50 6.14 -9.50
N VAL A 43 1.28 7.41 -9.16
CA VAL A 43 0.86 8.43 -10.12
C VAL A 43 1.99 8.77 -11.10
N GLU A 44 3.24 8.70 -10.66
CA GLU A 44 4.40 9.10 -11.47
C GLU A 44 4.70 8.10 -12.56
N SER A 45 4.80 6.81 -12.20
CA SER A 45 4.97 5.72 -13.17
C SER A 45 3.70 5.37 -13.94
N ARG A 46 2.53 5.82 -13.45
CA ARG A 46 1.20 5.47 -13.97
C ARG A 46 0.91 3.97 -13.88
N THR A 47 1.53 3.29 -12.93
CA THR A 47 1.34 1.86 -12.68
C THR A 47 0.40 1.62 -11.51
N VAL A 48 -0.46 0.60 -11.65
CA VAL A 48 -1.27 0.06 -10.55
C VAL A 48 -0.70 -1.29 -10.13
N VAL A 49 -0.40 -1.42 -8.84
CA VAL A 49 0.02 -2.69 -8.22
C VAL A 49 -1.15 -3.22 -7.39
N ALA A 50 -1.75 -4.32 -7.85
CA ALA A 50 -2.85 -5.00 -7.18
C ALA A 50 -2.44 -6.43 -6.81
N VAL A 51 -2.47 -6.75 -5.51
CA VAL A 51 -2.17 -8.10 -5.01
C VAL A 51 -3.39 -8.62 -4.26
N SER A 52 -3.89 -9.77 -4.73
CA SER A 52 -4.88 -10.57 -4.00
C SER A 52 -4.27 -11.92 -3.63
N LYS A 53 -4.60 -12.42 -2.44
CA LYS A 53 -4.09 -13.69 -1.90
C LYS A 53 -5.11 -14.32 -0.97
N ASN A 54 -5.14 -15.66 -0.95
CA ASN A 54 -6.09 -16.43 -0.14
C ASN A 54 -5.52 -16.82 1.24
N ARG A 55 -4.19 -16.74 1.42
CA ARG A 55 -3.55 -17.03 2.71
C ARG A 55 -3.43 -15.74 3.51
N PHE A 56 -4.13 -15.63 4.63
CA PHE A 56 -4.01 -14.48 5.52
C PHE A 56 -2.63 -14.43 6.20
N GLY A 57 -1.98 -13.27 6.16
CA GLY A 57 -0.81 -12.95 6.99
C GLY A 57 -0.93 -11.51 7.46
N THR A 58 -0.98 -11.30 8.78
CA THR A 58 -1.24 -9.97 9.38
C THR A 58 -0.20 -8.96 8.91
N GLY A 59 -0.62 -7.99 8.09
CA GLY A 59 0.26 -6.93 7.58
C GLY A 59 1.41 -7.41 6.68
N ASP A 60 1.34 -8.64 6.14
CA ASP A 60 2.40 -9.18 5.27
C ASP A 60 2.28 -8.65 3.83
N PHE A 61 2.88 -7.49 3.59
CA PHE A 61 2.95 -6.84 2.27
C PHE A 61 4.21 -7.21 1.45
N THR A 62 4.94 -8.26 1.84
CA THR A 62 6.21 -8.66 1.20
C THR A 62 6.08 -8.87 -0.31
N THR A 63 4.92 -9.32 -0.79
CA THR A 63 4.68 -9.51 -2.23
C THR A 63 4.68 -8.18 -2.98
N MET A 64 4.03 -7.14 -2.43
CA MET A 64 4.06 -5.80 -3.03
C MET A 64 5.45 -5.19 -2.97
N GLN A 65 6.17 -5.36 -1.85
CA GLN A 65 7.55 -4.91 -1.68
C GLN A 65 8.50 -5.48 -2.74
N LYS A 66 8.24 -6.70 -3.21
CA LYS A 66 9.06 -7.35 -4.25
C LYS A 66 8.61 -6.99 -5.66
N LEU A 67 7.30 -6.88 -5.91
CA LEU A 67 6.75 -6.64 -7.24
C LEU A 67 6.86 -5.18 -7.67
N ALA A 68 6.46 -4.24 -6.80
CA ALA A 68 6.33 -2.84 -7.15
C ALA A 68 7.64 -2.21 -7.68
N PRO A 69 8.83 -2.44 -7.07
CA PRO A 69 10.09 -1.88 -7.58
C PRO A 69 10.49 -2.34 -8.99
N ILE A 70 9.85 -3.39 -9.53
CA ILE A 70 10.12 -3.92 -10.87
C ILE A 70 9.23 -3.24 -11.92
N VAL A 71 8.06 -2.74 -11.52
CA VAL A 71 6.99 -2.30 -12.45
C VAL A 71 6.59 -0.83 -12.29
N THR A 72 7.08 -0.16 -11.24
CA THR A 72 6.85 1.27 -10.96
C THR A 72 8.16 2.03 -10.92
#